data_AF-A0A3D2SU05-F1
#
_entry.id   AF-A0A3D2SU05-F1
#
_cell.length_a   1.000
_cell.length_b   1.000
_cell.length_c   1.000
_cell.angle_alpha   90.00
_cell.angle_beta   90.00
_cell.angle_gamma   90.00
#
_symmetry.space_group_name_H-M   'P 1'
#
loop_
_entity.id
_entity.type
_entity.pdbx_description
1 polymer ?
#
loop_
_entity_poly.entity_id
_entity_poly.type
_entity_poly.pdbx_seq_one_letter_code
_entity_poly.pdbx_strand_id
1 'polypeptide(L)'
;SKTAFEYDLDVLVEVHDEEELERALKLSEQCLLGVNNRNLKTFEVDLNTSLRLKKLLDPSRLLVTESGIATPADIAMMQDHDIHAFLVGESFMKQPRPDQAFTALFGVPEQL
;
A
#
# COMPACT_ATOMS: atom_id res chain seq x y z
N SER A 1 -8.37 -6.88 -15.04
CA SER A 1 -7.59 -7.42 -16.16
C SER A 1 -8.11 -8.80 -16.50
N LYS A 2 -8.92 -8.96 -17.57
CA LYS A 2 -9.50 -10.28 -17.91
C LYS A 2 -8.39 -11.32 -18.14
N THR A 3 -7.33 -10.92 -18.84
CA THR A 3 -6.18 -11.77 -19.13
C THR A 3 -5.47 -12.26 -17.86
N ALA A 4 -5.18 -11.40 -16.89
CA ALA A 4 -4.47 -11.84 -15.66
C ALA A 4 -5.23 -12.94 -14.92
N PHE A 5 -6.55 -12.77 -14.76
CA PHE A 5 -7.39 -13.75 -14.08
C PHE A 5 -7.53 -15.08 -14.85
N GLU A 6 -7.44 -15.06 -16.19
CA GLU A 6 -7.40 -16.30 -17.00
C GLU A 6 -6.12 -17.13 -16.78
N TYR A 7 -5.07 -16.52 -16.23
CA TYR A 7 -3.80 -17.17 -15.88
C TYR A 7 -3.59 -17.29 -14.37
N ASP A 8 -4.66 -17.18 -13.57
CA ASP A 8 -4.61 -17.27 -12.10
C ASP A 8 -3.64 -16.25 -11.46
N LEU A 9 -3.48 -15.08 -12.09
CA LEU A 9 -2.70 -13.97 -11.55
C LEU A 9 -3.59 -12.96 -10.85
N ASP A 10 -3.20 -12.60 -9.62
CA ASP A 10 -3.76 -11.44 -8.92
C ASP A 10 -3.36 -10.13 -9.59
N VAL A 11 -4.17 -9.09 -9.37
CA VAL A 11 -3.96 -7.76 -9.95
C VAL A 11 -3.97 -6.73 -8.83
N LEU A 12 -2.84 -6.07 -8.62
CA LEU A 12 -2.75 -4.85 -7.83
C LEU A 12 -2.87 -3.64 -8.77
N VAL A 13 -3.91 -2.84 -8.57
CA VAL A 13 -4.14 -1.61 -9.32
C VAL A 13 -3.66 -0.43 -8.50
N GLU A 14 -2.62 0.24 -8.98
CA GLU A 14 -2.02 1.40 -8.32
C GLU A 14 -2.75 2.70 -8.70
N VAL A 15 -3.01 3.56 -7.71
CA VAL A 15 -3.60 4.89 -7.88
C VAL A 15 -2.85 5.93 -7.04
N HIS A 16 -2.96 7.20 -7.44
CA HIS A 16 -2.27 8.33 -6.80
C HIS A 16 -3.23 9.41 -6.28
N ASP A 17 -4.45 9.46 -6.80
CA ASP A 17 -5.44 10.49 -6.48
C ASP A 17 -6.88 9.97 -6.58
N GLU A 18 -7.84 10.83 -6.26
CA GLU A 18 -9.27 10.54 -6.25
C GLU A 18 -9.81 10.21 -7.65
N GLU A 19 -9.28 10.84 -8.72
CA GLU A 19 -9.74 10.59 -10.09
C GLU A 19 -9.29 9.19 -10.58
N GLU A 20 -8.04 8.83 -10.29
CA GLU A 20 -7.53 7.48 -10.54
C GLU A 20 -8.27 6.44 -9.72
N LEU A 21 -8.58 6.73 -8.44
CA LEU A 21 -9.38 5.87 -7.59
C LEU A 21 -10.77 5.61 -8.19
N GLU A 22 -11.48 6.67 -8.61
CA GLU A 22 -12.80 6.53 -9.24
C GLU A 22 -12.77 5.64 -10.49
N ARG A 23 -11.67 5.69 -11.26
CA ARG A 23 -11.47 4.81 -12.41
C ARG A 23 -11.16 3.39 -11.99
N ALA A 24 -10.32 3.20 -10.96
CA ALA A 24 -9.96 1.89 -10.44
C ALA A 24 -11.16 1.14 -9.84
N LEU A 25 -12.08 1.86 -9.18
CA LEU A 25 -13.31 1.28 -8.62
C LEU A 25 -14.29 0.75 -9.68
N LYS A 26 -14.12 1.11 -10.96
CA LYS A 26 -14.90 0.55 -12.07
C LYS A 26 -14.33 -0.79 -12.58
N LEU A 27 -13.16 -1.21 -12.10
CA LEU A 27 -12.55 -2.49 -12.44
C LEU A 27 -13.21 -3.64 -11.65
N SER A 28 -12.82 -4.87 -11.97
CA SER A 28 -13.26 -6.04 -11.20
C SER A 28 -12.96 -5.87 -9.72
N GLU A 29 -13.92 -6.24 -8.86
CA GLU A 29 -13.72 -6.26 -7.41
C GLU A 29 -12.60 -7.22 -6.97
N GLN A 30 -12.22 -8.19 -7.83
CA GLN A 30 -11.07 -9.07 -7.60
C GLN A 30 -9.73 -8.33 -7.65
N CYS A 31 -9.66 -7.15 -8.28
CA CYS A 31 -8.45 -6.35 -8.23
C CYS A 31 -8.19 -5.86 -6.80
N LEU A 32 -6.96 -6.01 -6.32
CA LEU A 32 -6.44 -5.33 -5.14
C LEU A 32 -6.20 -3.85 -5.49
N LEU A 33 -6.31 -2.97 -4.51
CA LEU A 33 -6.05 -1.54 -4.66
C LEU A 33 -4.76 -1.17 -3.96
N GLY A 34 -3.83 -0.58 -4.70
CA GLY A 34 -2.60 0.02 -4.22
C GLY A 34 -2.69 1.55 -4.25
N VAL A 35 -2.26 2.22 -3.19
CA VAL A 35 -2.12 3.68 -3.17
C VAL A 35 -0.65 4.04 -3.06
N ASN A 36 -0.12 4.69 -4.10
CA ASN A 36 1.26 5.13 -4.11
C ASN A 36 1.37 6.55 -3.58
N ASN A 37 1.97 6.67 -2.39
CA ASN A 37 2.17 7.96 -1.73
C ASN A 37 3.25 8.83 -2.41
N ARG A 38 3.97 8.31 -3.41
CA ARG A 38 4.98 9.06 -4.17
C ARG A 38 4.36 9.67 -5.41
N ASN A 39 4.43 10.99 -5.52
CA ASN A 39 4.13 11.67 -6.76
C ASN A 39 5.23 11.39 -7.80
N LEU A 40 4.92 10.73 -8.91
CA LEU A 40 5.91 10.35 -9.92
C LEU A 40 6.46 11.53 -10.75
N LYS A 41 5.84 12.71 -10.67
CA LYS A 41 6.30 13.94 -11.36
C LYS A 41 7.28 14.73 -10.52
N THR A 42 7.04 14.82 -9.21
CA THR A 42 7.87 15.62 -8.27
C THR A 42 8.79 14.77 -7.40
N PHE A 43 8.55 13.46 -7.33
CA PHE A 43 9.15 12.50 -6.39
C PHE A 43 8.88 12.79 -4.90
N GLU A 44 8.01 13.75 -4.61
CA GLU A 44 7.54 14.02 -3.25
C GLU A 44 6.71 12.86 -2.73
N VAL A 45 6.79 12.62 -1.43
CA VAL A 45 6.09 11.54 -0.75
C VAL A 45 5.16 12.15 0.28
N ASP A 46 3.87 11.82 0.20
CA ASP A 46 2.84 12.24 1.15
C ASP A 46 1.98 11.05 1.59
N LEU A 47 2.24 10.55 2.80
CA LEU A 47 1.48 9.47 3.42
C LEU A 47 -0.01 9.81 3.61
N ASN A 48 -0.38 11.10 3.66
CA ASN A 48 -1.78 11.50 3.74
C ASN A 48 -2.57 11.10 2.49
N THR A 49 -1.92 10.81 1.37
CA THR A 49 -2.58 10.32 0.16
C THR A 49 -3.36 9.04 0.44
N SER A 50 -2.71 8.04 1.05
CA SER A 50 -3.38 6.80 1.48
C SER A 50 -4.51 7.07 2.47
N LEU A 51 -4.31 7.98 3.43
CA LEU A 51 -5.33 8.33 4.43
C LEU A 51 -6.56 9.02 3.82
N ARG A 52 -6.37 9.91 2.84
CA ARG A 52 -7.45 10.59 2.13
C ARG A 52 -8.25 9.58 1.30
N LEU A 53 -7.57 8.73 0.54
CA LEU A 53 -8.22 7.77 -0.36
C LEU A 53 -8.94 6.65 0.40
N LYS A 54 -8.40 6.15 1.53
CA LYS A 54 -9.07 5.13 2.37
C LYS A 54 -10.45 5.58 2.85
N LYS A 55 -10.67 6.88 3.10
CA LYS A 55 -11.97 7.43 3.52
C LYS A 55 -13.05 7.37 2.44
N LEU A 56 -12.68 7.19 1.18
CA LEU A 56 -13.60 7.09 0.05
C LEU A 56 -14.00 5.64 -0.27
N LEU A 57 -13.38 4.67 0.41
CA LEU A 57 -13.60 3.25 0.19
C LEU A 57 -14.64 2.69 1.14
N ASP A 58 -15.28 1.60 0.72
CA ASP A 58 -15.98 0.71 1.65
C ASP A 58 -14.99 0.21 2.72
N PRO A 59 -15.37 0.15 4.00
CA PRO A 59 -14.50 -0.32 5.07
C PRO A 59 -13.90 -1.71 4.83
N SER A 60 -14.64 -2.60 4.16
CA SER A 60 -14.18 -3.95 3.85
C SER A 60 -13.15 -4.01 2.71
N ARG A 61 -12.96 -2.90 1.97
CA ARG A 61 -12.02 -2.84 0.87
C ARG A 61 -10.59 -2.81 1.41
N LEU A 62 -9.83 -3.84 1.07
CA LEU A 62 -8.40 -3.89 1.34
C LEU A 62 -7.68 -2.85 0.48
N LEU A 63 -6.83 -2.05 1.13
CA LEU A 63 -5.94 -1.07 0.51
C LEU A 63 -4.51 -1.41 0.88
N VAL A 64 -3.64 -1.49 -0.12
CA VAL A 64 -2.19 -1.62 0.04
C VAL A 64 -1.57 -0.23 -0.04
N THR A 65 -0.93 0.25 1.03
CA THR A 65 -0.21 1.52 0.99
C THR A 65 1.22 1.31 0.50
N GLU A 66 1.69 2.19 -0.40
CA GLU A 66 2.98 2.07 -1.06
C GLU A 66 3.78 3.38 -0.96
N SER A 67 5.10 3.25 -0.97
CA SER A 67 6.07 4.35 -0.83
C SER A 67 6.00 5.13 0.49
N GLY A 68 7.15 5.58 0.98
CA GLY A 68 7.23 6.51 2.12
C GLY A 68 7.17 5.90 3.52
N ILE A 69 6.81 4.62 3.63
CA ILE A 69 6.80 3.90 4.90
C ILE A 69 8.25 3.58 5.30
N ALA A 70 8.75 4.21 6.36
CA ALA A 70 10.14 4.07 6.79
C ALA A 70 10.30 3.80 8.29
N THR A 71 9.29 4.14 9.09
CA THR A 71 9.37 4.05 10.55
C THR A 71 8.17 3.31 11.14
N PRO A 72 8.31 2.71 12.34
CA PRO A 72 7.17 2.11 13.06
C PRO A 72 6.03 3.10 13.33
N ALA A 73 6.34 4.41 13.43
CA ALA A 73 5.34 5.45 13.58
C ALA A 73 4.48 5.61 12.31
N ASP A 74 5.07 5.46 11.13
CA ASP A 74 4.32 5.47 9.86
C ASP A 74 3.38 4.25 9.79
N ILE A 75 3.84 3.08 10.22
CA ILE A 75 3.01 1.86 10.31
C ILE A 75 1.84 2.08 11.26
N ALA A 76 2.11 2.54 12.49
CA ALA A 76 1.07 2.80 13.48
C ALA A 76 0.03 3.81 12.96
N MET A 77 0.48 4.90 12.32
CA MET A 77 -0.41 5.90 11.71
C MET A 77 -1.37 5.28 10.68
N MET A 78 -0.88 4.37 9.85
CA MET A 78 -1.69 3.67 8.85
C MET A 78 -2.68 2.71 9.49
N GLN A 79 -2.24 1.93 10.49
CA GLN A 79 -3.08 0.99 11.22
C GLN A 79 -4.21 1.70 11.98
N ASP A 80 -3.93 2.87 12.58
CA ASP A 80 -4.94 3.73 13.23
C ASP A 80 -6.03 4.21 12.26
N HIS A 81 -5.76 4.15 10.96
CA HIS A 81 -6.70 4.49 9.87
C HIS A 81 -7.19 3.27 9.10
N ASP A 82 -7.10 2.08 9.69
CA ASP A 82 -7.57 0.81 9.12
C ASP A 82 -6.86 0.42 7.81
N ILE A 83 -5.57 0.76 7.69
CA ILE A 83 -4.70 0.35 6.59
C ILE A 83 -3.66 -0.62 7.14
N HIS A 84 -3.79 -1.89 6.76
CA HIS A 84 -3.01 -3.00 7.33
C HIS A 84 -2.13 -3.72 6.31
N ALA A 85 -2.21 -3.37 5.03
CA ALA A 85 -1.39 -3.95 3.97
C ALA A 85 -0.40 -2.90 3.43
N PHE A 86 0.86 -3.30 3.29
CA PHE A 86 1.97 -2.40 2.98
C PHE A 86 2.85 -3.02 1.89
N LEU A 87 3.29 -2.19 0.93
CA LEU A 87 4.34 -2.55 -0.02
C LEU A 87 5.58 -1.72 0.30
N VAL A 88 6.59 -2.38 0.88
CA VAL A 88 7.83 -1.72 1.34
C VAL A 88 9.04 -2.44 0.75
N GLY A 89 9.91 -1.69 0.07
CA GLY A 89 11.10 -2.24 -0.59
C GLY A 89 12.35 -1.39 -0.38
N GLU A 90 12.32 -0.13 -0.84
CA GLU A 90 13.50 0.75 -0.86
C GLU A 90 14.19 0.89 0.51
N SER A 91 13.42 1.05 1.59
CA SER A 91 13.96 1.18 2.95
C SER A 91 14.71 -0.07 3.41
N PHE A 92 14.27 -1.26 3.00
CA PHE A 92 14.92 -2.53 3.31
C PHE A 92 16.14 -2.79 2.42
N MET A 93 16.06 -2.49 1.13
CA MET A 93 17.14 -2.77 0.18
C MET A 93 18.39 -1.91 0.40
N LYS A 94 18.25 -0.78 1.09
CA LYS A 94 19.38 0.07 1.50
C LYS A 94 20.13 -0.44 2.73
N GLN A 95 19.61 -1.47 3.40
CA GLN A 95 20.18 -1.99 4.63
C GLN A 95 21.04 -3.23 4.34
N PRO A 96 22.20 -3.39 5.02
CA PRO A 96 23.00 -4.62 4.91
C PRO A 96 22.25 -5.88 5.35
N ARG A 97 21.22 -5.71 6.19
CA ARG A 97 20.40 -6.77 6.78
C ARG A 97 18.91 -6.45 6.63
N PRO A 98 18.30 -6.73 5.45
CA PRO A 98 16.87 -6.48 5.20
C PRO A 98 15.94 -7.19 6.19
N ASP A 99 16.34 -8.35 6.69
CA ASP A 99 15.63 -9.12 7.71
C ASP A 99 15.53 -8.38 9.06
N GLN A 100 16.62 -7.75 9.47
CA GLN A 100 16.65 -6.92 10.69
C GLN A 100 15.87 -5.62 10.47
N ALA A 101 15.96 -5.03 9.29
CA ALA A 101 15.19 -3.84 8.93
C ALA A 101 13.68 -4.11 8.95
N PHE A 102 13.23 -5.26 8.42
CA PHE A 102 11.85 -5.70 8.51
C PHE A 102 11.40 -5.83 9.97
N THR A 103 12.19 -6.53 10.80
CA THR A 103 11.88 -6.72 12.22
C THR A 103 11.84 -5.39 12.98
N ALA A 104 12.72 -4.45 12.66
CA ALA A 104 12.71 -3.12 13.27
C ALA A 104 11.49 -2.29 12.86
N LEU A 105 10.94 -2.51 11.66
CA LEU A 105 9.79 -1.77 11.14
C LEU A 105 8.45 -2.37 11.60
N PHE A 106 8.30 -3.69 11.51
CA PHE A 106 7.05 -4.40 11.75
C PHE A 106 7.00 -5.18 13.08
N GLY A 107 8.13 -5.30 13.78
CA GLY A 107 8.25 -6.15 14.96
C GLY A 107 8.52 -7.62 14.63
N VAL A 108 8.50 -8.46 15.67
CA VAL A 108 8.63 -9.91 15.52
C VAL A 108 7.22 -10.50 15.40
N PRO A 109 6.93 -11.34 14.39
CA PRO A 109 5.65 -12.03 14.31
C PRO A 109 5.42 -12.85 15.59
N GLU A 110 4.24 -12.73 16.20
CA GLU A 110 3.84 -13.67 17.24
C GLU A 110 3.81 -15.09 16.65
N GLN A 111 4.42 -16.05 17.34
CA GLN A 111 4.29 -17.46 16.96
C GLN A 111 2.85 -17.90 17.25
N LEU A 112 2.12 -18.20 16.19
CA LEU A 112 0.81 -18.87 16.25
C LEU A 112 0.96 -20.31 16.79
#